data_AF-A0A1Q7LHT0-F1
#
_entry.id   AF-A0A1Q7LHT0-F1
#
_cell.length_a   1.000
_cell.length_b   1.000
_cell.length_c   1.000
_cell.angle_alpha   90.00
_cell.angle_beta   90.00
_cell.angle_gamma   90.00
#
_symmetry.space_group_name_H-M   'P 1'
#
loop_
_entity.id
_entity.type
_entity.pdbx_description
1 polymer ?
#
loop_
_entity_poly.entity_id
_entity_poly.type
_entity_poly.pdbx_seq_one_letter_code
_entity_poly.pdbx_strand_id
1 'polypeptide(L)' 'MPRAALLDPQGQAVEHALHALGFGEVDRVRVGKHLVLEVTAATHDEAMAQARTMCDRLLANPVTEDYELALEATR' A
#
# COMPACT_ATOMS: atom_id res chain seq x y z
N MET A 1 0.68 0.15 3.36
CA MET A 1 2.10 0.16 3.74
C MET A 1 2.21 0.14 5.26
N PRO A 2 3.17 -0.55 5.88
CA PRO A 2 3.46 -0.37 7.30
C PRO A 2 3.67 1.11 7.63
N ARG A 3 3.43 1.55 8.86
CA ARG A 3 3.77 2.93 9.26
C ARG A 3 5.28 3.14 9.27
N ALA A 4 5.73 4.34 8.91
CA ALA A 4 7.16 4.65 8.80
C ALA A 4 7.93 4.48 10.12
N ALA A 5 7.25 4.63 11.26
CA ALA A 5 7.82 4.46 12.60
C ALA A 5 7.90 2.99 13.06
N LEU A 6 7.31 2.05 12.32
CA LEU A 6 7.32 0.62 12.65
C LEU A 6 8.40 -0.11 11.86
N LEU A 7 8.95 -1.15 12.46
CA LEU A 7 9.88 -2.06 11.78
C LEU A 7 9.14 -2.81 10.65
N ASP A 8 9.78 -2.90 9.50
CA ASP A 8 9.33 -3.69 8.34
C ASP A 8 10.33 -4.82 8.07
N PRO A 9 10.19 -6.00 8.73
CA PRO A 9 11.11 -7.12 8.55
C PRO A 9 11.16 -7.65 7.12
N GLN A 10 10.07 -7.52 6.37
CA GLN A 10 10.00 -7.96 4.97
C GLN A 10 10.82 -7.04 4.08
N GLY A 11 10.70 -5.71 4.28
CA GLY A 11 11.54 -4.72 3.62
C GLY A 11 13.02 -4.98 3.84
N GLN A 12 13.43 -5.19 5.10
CA GLN A 12 14.84 -5.48 5.44
C GLN A 12 15.34 -6.77 4.78
N ALA A 13 14.53 -7.83 4.74
CA ALA A 13 14.92 -9.08 4.09
C ALA A 13 15.15 -8.89 2.57
N VAL A 14 14.28 -8.11 1.90
CA VAL A 14 14.43 -7.80 0.48
C VAL A 14 15.63 -6.89 0.22
N GLU A 15 15.86 -5.88 1.07
CA GLU A 15 17.03 -4.99 0.98
C GLU A 15 18.34 -5.77 1.07
N HIS A 16 18.48 -6.65 2.07
CA HIS A 16 19.66 -7.51 2.18
C HIS A 16 19.84 -8.42 0.97
N ALA A 17 18.75 -8.96 0.41
CA ALA A 17 18.81 -9.79 -0.80
C ALA A 17 19.28 -8.99 -2.02
N LEU A 18 18.83 -7.75 -2.19
CA LEU A 18 19.28 -6.85 -3.27
C LEU A 18 20.76 -6.51 -3.12
N HIS A 19 21.22 -6.19 -1.91
CA HIS A 19 22.64 -5.95 -1.65
C HIS A 19 23.51 -7.17 -1.95
N ALA A 20 23.06 -8.37 -1.56
CA ALA A 20 23.76 -9.61 -1.87
C ALA A 20 23.88 -9.89 -3.38
N LEU A 21 22.97 -9.35 -4.19
CA LEU A 21 22.98 -9.42 -5.65
C LEU A 21 23.81 -8.30 -6.31
N GLY A 22 24.41 -7.40 -5.53
CA GLY A 22 25.27 -6.31 -6.01
C GLY A 22 24.59 -4.95 -6.17
N PHE A 23 23.31 -4.81 -5.83
CA PHE A 23 22.57 -3.54 -5.90
C PHE A 23 22.77 -2.70 -4.63
N GLY A 24 24.02 -2.31 -4.36
CA GLY A 24 24.40 -1.56 -3.16
C GLY A 24 23.87 -0.12 -3.09
N GLU A 25 23.37 0.42 -4.20
CA GLU A 25 22.74 1.74 -4.30
C GLU A 25 21.33 1.80 -3.70
N VAL A 26 20.75 0.66 -3.29
CA VAL A 26 19.43 0.62 -2.67
C VAL A 26 19.52 1.05 -1.21
N ASP A 27 19.12 2.27 -0.91
CA ASP A 27 19.20 2.85 0.44
C ASP A 27 18.17 2.28 1.43
N ARG A 28 16.98 1.91 0.93
CA ARG A 28 15.88 1.43 1.78
C ARG A 28 14.80 0.73 0.96
N VAL A 29 14.39 -0.46 1.41
CA VAL A 29 13.21 -1.15 0.86
C VAL A 29 12.04 -1.12 1.84
N ARG A 30 10.83 -0.92 1.32
CA ARG A 30 9.58 -1.11 2.07
C ARG A 30 8.67 -2.06 1.33
N VAL A 31 8.03 -2.95 2.07
CA VAL A 31 7.07 -3.91 1.52
C VAL A 31 5.68 -3.63 2.10
N GLY A 32 4.67 -3.75 1.26
CA GLY A 32 3.28 -3.63 1.67
C GLY A 32 2.34 -4.27 0.67
N LYS A 33 1.06 -4.01 0.84
CA LYS A 33 -0.01 -4.58 0.03
C LYS A 33 -0.39 -3.62 -1.09
N HIS A 34 -0.66 -4.17 -2.27
CA HIS A 34 -1.33 -3.48 -3.36
C HIS A 34 -2.66 -4.20 -3.64
N LEU A 35 -3.77 -3.47 -3.57
CA LEU A 35 -5.12 -4.01 -3.75
C LEU A 35 -5.75 -3.30 -4.94
N VAL A 36 -6.23 -4.09 -5.90
CA VAL A 36 -7.00 -3.61 -7.06
C VAL A 36 -8.43 -4.10 -6.87
N LEU A 37 -9.39 -3.19 -6.96
CA LEU A 37 -10.80 -3.45 -6.73
C LEU A 37 -11.60 -2.85 -7.88
N GLU A 38 -12.62 -3.56 -8.33
CA GLU A 38 -13.65 -3.01 -9.22
C GLU A 38 -14.87 -2.66 -8.36
N VAL A 39 -15.34 -1.42 -8.47
CA VAL A 39 -16.48 -0.91 -7.71
C VAL A 39 -17.45 -0.19 -8.64
N THR A 40 -18.74 -0.40 -8.42
CA THR A 40 -19.81 0.32 -9.12
C THR A 40 -20.27 1.49 -8.26
N ALA A 41 -20.23 2.70 -8.81
CA ALA A 41 -20.74 3.91 -8.17
C ALA A 41 -21.35 4.85 -9.22
N ALA A 42 -22.26 5.72 -8.81
CA ALA A 42 -22.89 6.67 -9.74
C ALA A 42 -21.94 7.82 -10.11
N THR A 43 -20.97 8.13 -9.25
CA THR A 43 -20.01 9.21 -9.45
C THR A 43 -18.62 8.84 -8.95
N HIS A 44 -17.61 9.56 -9.43
CA HIS A 44 -16.23 9.42 -8.94
C HIS A 44 -16.12 9.72 -7.43
N ASP A 45 -16.81 10.75 -6.94
CA ASP A 45 -16.76 11.13 -5.52
C ASP A 45 -17.39 10.07 -4.61
N GLU A 46 -18.48 9.45 -5.07
CA GLU A 46 -19.08 8.31 -4.38
C GLU A 46 -18.13 7.11 -4.34
N ALA A 47 -17.49 6.76 -5.47
CA ALA A 47 -16.50 5.69 -5.52
C ALA A 47 -15.34 5.96 -4.54
N MET A 48 -14.83 7.19 -4.51
CA MET A 48 -13.75 7.60 -3.61
C MET A 48 -14.15 7.48 -2.14
N ALA A 49 -15.34 7.95 -1.77
CA ALA A 49 -15.84 7.87 -0.40
C ALA A 49 -16.05 6.42 0.06
N GLN A 50 -16.58 5.56 -0.82
CA GLN A 50 -16.74 4.14 -0.55
C GLN A 50 -15.39 3.43 -0.40
N ALA A 51 -14.44 3.66 -1.33
CA ALA A 51 -13.10 3.09 -1.27
C ALA A 51 -12.38 3.47 0.04
N ARG A 52 -12.47 4.75 0.44
CA ARG A 52 -11.93 5.22 1.72
C ARG A 52 -12.54 4.50 2.92
N THR A 53 -13.86 4.32 2.91
CA THR A 53 -14.57 3.60 3.97
C THR A 53 -14.13 2.13 4.04
N MET A 54 -13.90 1.47 2.91
CA MET A 54 -13.38 0.10 2.87
C MET A 54 -11.98 0.02 3.47
N CYS A 55 -11.10 0.97 3.15
CA CYS A 55 -9.76 1.05 3.73
C CYS A 55 -9.79 1.28 5.24
N ASP A 56 -10.56 2.25 5.71
CA ASP A 56 -10.63 2.62 7.12
C ASP A 56 -11.23 1.49 7.99
N ARG A 57 -12.13 0.68 7.42
CA ARG A 57 -12.85 -0.37 8.17
C ARG A 57 -12.22 -1.75 8.08
N LEU A 58 -11.49 -2.05 7.01
CA LEU A 58 -11.07 -3.43 6.73
C LEU A 58 -9.70 -3.53 6.07
N LEU A 59 -9.48 -2.82 4.95
CA LEU A 59 -8.36 -3.14 4.08
C LEU A 59 -7.00 -2.69 4.63
N ALA A 60 -7.00 -1.67 5.49
CA ALA A 60 -5.81 -1.19 6.19
C ALA A 60 -6.02 -1.28 7.70
N ASN A 61 -5.00 -1.77 8.42
CA ASN A 61 -4.99 -1.68 9.87
C ASN A 61 -4.62 -0.24 10.30
N PRO A 62 -5.53 0.54 10.92
CA PRO A 62 -5.29 1.94 11.24
C PRO A 62 -4.22 2.17 12.31
N VAL A 63 -3.80 1.14 13.04
CA VAL A 63 -2.74 1.26 14.05
C VAL A 63 -1.37 1.08 13.43
N THR A 64 -1.25 0.19 12.43
CA THR A 64 0.04 -0.29 11.93
C THR A 64 0.33 0.05 10.48
N GLU A 65 -0.68 0.45 9.71
CA GLU A 65 -0.56 0.67 8.27
C GLU A 65 -1.07 2.06 7.86
N ASP A 66 -0.40 2.65 6.89
CA ASP A 66 -0.86 3.78 6.10
C ASP A 66 -1.30 3.28 4.72
N TYR A 67 -2.24 3.96 4.05
CA TYR A 67 -2.69 3.60 2.71
C TYR A 67 -2.84 4.83 1.82
N GLU A 68 -2.75 4.60 0.52
CA GLU A 68 -3.02 5.58 -0.52
C GLU A 68 -4.07 5.00 -1.46
N LEU A 69 -4.90 5.87 -2.03
CA LEU A 69 -5.97 5.50 -2.96
C LEU A 69 -5.71 6.14 -4.32
N ALA A 70 -5.84 5.34 -5.37
CA ALA A 70 -5.90 5.79 -6.75
C ALA A 70 -7.14 5.17 -7.38
N LEU A 71 -7.93 5.98 -8.06
CA LEU A 71 -9.13 5.54 -8.76
C LEU A 71 -8.97 5.83 -10.25
N GLU A 72 -9.36 4.87 -11.07
CA GLU A 72 -9.38 4.98 -12.51
C GLU A 72 -10.77 4.59 -13.01
N ALA A 73 -11.31 5.36 -13.96
CA ALA A 73 -12.58 5.02 -14.58
C ALA A 73 -12.35 3.88 -15.57
N THR A 74 -12.93 2.71 -15.29
CA THR A 74 -12.97 1.60 -16.24
C THR A 74 -13.91 1.97 -17.40
N ARG A 75 -13.43 1.83 -18.63
CA ARG A 75 -14.22 2.09 -19.85
C ARG A 75 -15.20 0.97 -20.15
#